data_AF-F4MPX2-F1
#
_entry.id   AF-F4MPX2-F1
#
_cell.length_a   1.000
_cell.length_b   1.000
_cell.length_c   1.000
_cell.angle_alpha   90.00
_cell.angle_beta   90.00
_cell.angle_gamma   90.00
#
_symmetry.space_group_name_H-M   'P 1'
#
loop_
_entity.id
_entity.type
_entity.pdbx_description
1 polymer ?
#
loop_
_entity_poly.entity_id
_entity_poly.type
_entity_poly.pdbx_seq_one_letter_code
_entity_poly.pdbx_strand_id
1 'polypeptide(L)'
;MMKLQKKFNIIYSSTIAGWVKKYREYGFLGLNNNIGRPKKIMKNPNKKPAKIKKSQVKIDKEQQIKELKEQVEYYKLEAEFWKKFHALLTKERSTRKKQK
;
A
#
# COMPACT_ATOMS: atom_id res chain seq x y z
N MET A 1 -8.05 2.73 14.09
CA MET A 1 -8.62 1.51 13.47
C MET A 1 -10.14 1.55 13.27
N MET A 2 -10.93 2.15 14.17
CA MET A 2 -12.41 2.18 14.06
C MET A 2 -12.98 2.82 12.79
N LYS A 3 -12.33 3.85 12.23
CA LYS A 3 -12.77 4.48 10.97
C LYS A 3 -12.73 3.51 9.78
N LEU A 4 -11.70 2.67 9.71
CA LEU A 4 -11.53 1.67 8.66
C LEU A 4 -12.57 0.55 8.81
N GLN A 5 -12.80 0.11 10.06
CA GLN A 5 -13.80 -0.90 10.40
C GLN A 5 -15.20 -0.51 9.90
N LYS A 6 -15.65 0.71 10.21
CA LYS A 6 -16.95 1.23 9.78
C LYS A 6 -17.03 1.37 8.25
N LYS A 7 -15.95 1.85 7.62
CA LYS A 7 -15.91 2.06 6.17
C LYS A 7 -16.03 0.77 5.36
N PHE A 8 -15.43 -0.32 5.84
CA PHE A 8 -15.39 -1.61 5.13
C PHE A 8 -16.31 -2.67 5.75
N ASN A 9 -17.20 -2.25 6.66
CA ASN A 9 -18.16 -3.11 7.34
C ASN A 9 -17.53 -4.37 7.96
N ILE A 10 -16.32 -4.23 8.53
CA ILE A 10 -15.61 -5.33 9.16
C ILE A 10 -16.13 -5.46 10.59
N ILE A 11 -16.55 -6.66 10.99
CA ILE A 11 -17.19 -6.86 12.30
C ILE A 11 -16.18 -6.67 13.44
N TYR A 12 -14.95 -7.16 13.27
CA TYR A 12 -13.93 -7.18 14.31
C TYR A 12 -12.74 -6.29 13.98
N SER A 13 -12.40 -5.37 14.89
CA SER A 13 -11.19 -4.53 14.79
C SER A 13 -9.89 -5.36 14.80
N SER A 14 -9.91 -6.52 15.46
CA SER A 14 -8.81 -7.47 15.54
C SER A 14 -8.43 -8.05 14.16
N THR A 15 -9.39 -8.21 13.25
CA THR A 15 -9.14 -8.65 11.87
C THR A 15 -8.23 -7.66 11.14
N ILE A 16 -8.50 -6.36 11.26
CA ILE A 16 -7.69 -5.29 10.67
C ILE A 16 -6.30 -5.27 11.30
N ALA A 17 -6.22 -5.39 12.64
CA ALA A 17 -4.95 -5.42 13.34
C ALA A 17 -4.06 -6.60 12.89
N GLY A 18 -4.66 -7.78 12.69
CA GLY A 18 -3.98 -8.96 12.17
C GLY A 18 -3.45 -8.77 10.75
N TRP A 19 -4.25 -8.17 9.85
CA TRP A 19 -3.81 -7.85 8.49
C TRP A 19 -2.67 -6.83 8.49
N VAL A 20 -2.77 -5.77 9.30
CA VAL A 20 -1.71 -4.75 9.42
C VAL A 20 -0.40 -5.36 9.89
N LYS A 21 -0.45 -6.24 10.91
CA LYS A 21 0.75 -6.94 11.40
C LYS A 21 1.38 -7.80 10.32
N LYS A 22 0.60 -8.65 9.65
CA LYS A 22 1.10 -9.51 8.56
C LYS A 22 1.67 -8.73 7.38
N TYR A 23 1.04 -7.61 7.03
CA TYR A 23 1.52 -6.73 5.97
C TYR A 23 2.85 -6.07 6.33
N ARG A 24 3.03 -5.64 7.59
CA ARG A 24 4.31 -5.07 8.05
C ARG A 24 5.45 -6.10 8.04
N GLU A 25 5.16 -7.35 8.40
CA GLU A 25 6.17 -8.41 8.49
C GLU A 25 6.54 -9.02 7.13
N TYR A 26 5.56 -9.27 6.26
CA TYR A 26 5.75 -10.05 5.02
C TYR A 26 5.30 -9.31 3.75
N GLY A 27 4.96 -8.03 3.87
CA GLY A 27 4.42 -7.25 2.76
C GLY A 27 3.11 -7.81 2.23
N PHE A 28 2.86 -7.59 0.93
CA PHE A 28 1.66 -8.08 0.26
C PHE A 28 1.52 -9.61 0.32
N LEU A 29 2.62 -10.35 0.25
CA LEU A 29 2.62 -11.82 0.31
C LEU A 29 2.07 -12.35 1.65
N GLY A 30 2.19 -11.58 2.73
CA GLY A 30 1.65 -11.96 4.06
C GLY A 30 0.14 -12.01 4.15
N LEU A 31 -0.56 -11.32 3.24
CA LEU A 31 -2.02 -11.31 3.18
C LEU A 31 -2.58 -12.50 2.38
N ASN A 32 -1.75 -13.14 1.54
CA ASN A 32 -2.12 -14.29 0.72
C ASN A 32 -2.03 -15.61 1.52
N ASN A 33 -2.88 -15.77 2.54
CA ASN A 33 -2.98 -17.03 3.28
C ASN A 33 -4.07 -17.90 2.67
N ASN A 34 -3.81 -19.21 2.54
CA ASN A 34 -4.84 -20.18 2.18
C ASN A 34 -5.94 -20.14 3.24
N ILE A 35 -7.14 -19.72 2.84
CA ILE A 35 -8.31 -19.66 3.71
C ILE A 35 -8.73 -21.10 4.04
N GLY A 36 -8.82 -21.44 5.33
CA GLY A 36 -9.32 -22.72 5.83
C GLY A 36 -8.33 -23.50 6.70
N ARG A 37 -8.79 -24.65 7.22
CA ARG A 37 -7.96 -25.57 8.00
C ARG A 37 -6.88 -26.16 7.08
N PRO A 38 -5.59 -26.12 7.45
CA PRO A 38 -4.56 -26.80 6.67
C PRO A 38 -4.93 -28.27 6.51
N LYS A 39 -4.94 -28.78 5.26
CA LYS A 39 -5.22 -30.19 4.98
C LYS A 39 -4.26 -31.02 5.83
N LYS A 40 -4.81 -31.97 6.62
CA LYS A 40 -4.00 -32.91 7.41
C LYS A 40 -3.21 -33.76 6.42
N ILE A 41 -1.98 -33.38 6.11
CA ILE A 41 -1.10 -34.16 5.25
C ILE A 41 -0.73 -35.39 6.07
N MET A 42 -1.39 -36.51 5.81
CA MET A 42 -0.88 -37.81 6.23
C MET A 42 0.46 -37.97 5.50
N LYS A 43 1.57 -37.84 6.23
CA LYS A 43 2.91 -38.03 5.67
C LYS A 43 3.03 -39.50 5.31
N ASN A 44 2.85 -39.85 4.04
CA ASN A 44 3.31 -41.12 3.53
C ASN A 44 4.85 -41.04 3.46
N PRO A 45 5.61 -41.83 4.22
CA PRO A 45 7.08 -41.72 4.29
C PRO A 45 7.76 -41.92 2.92
N ASN A 46 7.07 -42.52 1.95
CA ASN A 46 7.60 -42.78 0.60
C ASN A 46 7.33 -41.67 -0.42
N LYS A 47 6.57 -40.63 -0.07
CA LYS A 47 6.31 -39.50 -0.99
C LYS A 47 7.20 -38.31 -0.64
N LYS A 48 8.19 -38.06 -1.50
CA LYS A 48 8.99 -36.82 -1.49
C LYS A 48 8.00 -35.64 -1.47
N PRO A 49 8.17 -34.65 -0.57
CA PRO A 49 7.26 -33.51 -0.52
C PRO A 49 7.26 -32.85 -1.90
N ALA A 50 6.09 -32.80 -2.54
CA ALA A 50 5.92 -32.02 -3.75
C ALA A 50 6.33 -30.60 -3.41
N LYS A 51 7.44 -30.12 -4.00
CA LYS A 51 7.85 -28.72 -3.88
C LYS A 51 6.66 -27.90 -4.37
N ILE A 52 5.94 -27.29 -3.43
CA ILE A 52 4.91 -26.31 -3.72
C ILE A 52 5.65 -25.23 -4.48
N LYS A 53 5.50 -25.23 -5.81
CA LYS A 53 5.95 -24.13 -6.64
C LYS A 53 5.09 -22.97 -6.18
N LYS A 54 5.64 -22.14 -5.29
CA LYS A 54 5.11 -20.80 -5.03
C LYS A 54 4.98 -20.20 -6.41
N SER A 55 3.75 -20.09 -6.91
CA SER A 55 3.47 -19.34 -8.13
C SER A 55 3.89 -17.93 -7.77
N GLN A 56 5.13 -17.60 -8.10
CA GLN A 56 5.61 -16.25 -8.08
C GLN A 56 4.68 -15.56 -9.08
N VAL A 57 3.67 -14.86 -8.56
CA VAL A 57 2.91 -13.91 -9.37
C VAL A 57 4.00 -13.01 -9.93
N LYS A 58 4.31 -13.18 -11.21
CA LYS A 58 5.21 -12.30 -11.95
C LYS A 58 4.45 -10.98 -12.06
N ILE A 59 4.41 -10.23 -10.96
CA ILE A 59 4.15 -8.81 -11.01
C ILE A 59 5.26 -8.31 -11.92
N ASP A 60 4.87 -7.80 -13.08
CA ASP A 60 5.81 -7.24 -14.03
C ASP A 60 6.47 -6.05 -13.34
N LYS A 61 7.64 -6.30 -12.75
CA LYS A 61 8.36 -5.33 -11.91
C LYS A 61 8.58 -4.03 -12.68
N GLU A 62 8.70 -4.15 -14.00
CA GLU A 62 8.89 -3.02 -14.89
C GLU A 62 7.64 -2.12 -14.98
N GLN A 63 6.44 -2.70 -15.04
CA GLN A 63 5.17 -1.96 -14.96
C GLN A 63 5.01 -1.26 -13.61
N GLN A 64 5.31 -1.96 -12.52
CA GLN A 64 5.22 -1.39 -11.18
C GLN A 64 6.21 -0.24 -10.99
N ILE A 65 7.44 -0.38 -11.49
CA ILE A 65 8.46 0.68 -11.45
C ILE A 65 8.00 1.89 -12.28
N LYS A 66 7.40 1.65 -13.46
CA LYS A 66 6.90 2.71 -14.31
C LYS A 66 5.79 3.51 -13.64
N GLU A 67 4.79 2.83 -13.07
CA GLU A 67 3.66 3.46 -12.38
C GLU A 67 4.12 4.25 -11.15
N LEU A 68 5.06 3.72 -10.38
CA LEU A 68 5.64 4.42 -9.24
C LEU A 68 6.41 5.68 -9.65
N LYS A 69 7.16 5.64 -10.76
CA LYS A 69 7.87 6.83 -11.27
C LYS A 69 6.90 7.91 -11.70
N GLU A 70 5.82 7.54 -12.38
CA GLU A 70 4.78 8.47 -12.84
C GLU A 70 4.08 9.16 -11.66
N GLN A 71 3.74 8.38 -10.62
CA GLN A 71 3.18 8.93 -9.38
C GLN A 71 4.15 9.90 -8.69
N VAL A 72 5.44 9.56 -8.60
CA VAL A 72 6.45 10.44 -7.98
C VAL A 72 6.59 11.75 -8.76
N GLU A 73 6.63 11.69 -10.10
CA GLU A 73 6.70 12.90 -10.93
C GLU A 73 5.45 13.78 -10.76
N TYR A 74 4.26 13.17 -10.75
CA TYR A 74 3.02 13.89 -10.48
C TYR A 74 3.07 14.65 -9.15
N TYR A 75 3.48 13.99 -8.06
CA TYR A 75 3.54 14.63 -6.74
C TYR A 75 4.59 15.74 -6.67
N LYS A 76 5.71 15.64 -7.40
CA LYS A 76 6.69 16.74 -7.49
C LYS A 76 6.10 17.95 -8.19
N LEU A 77 5.43 17.76 -9.33
CA LEU A 77 4.78 18.83 -10.07
C LEU A 77 3.72 19.54 -9.22
N GLU A 78 2.90 18.76 -8.50
CA GLU A 78 1.90 19.32 -7.58
C GLU A 78 2.57 20.16 -6.47
N ALA A 79 3.65 19.65 -5.86
CA ALA A 79 4.38 20.40 -4.84
C ALA A 79 4.99 21.71 -5.38
N GLU A 80 5.53 21.70 -6.61
CA GLU A 80 6.06 22.90 -7.25
C GLU A 80 4.96 23.92 -7.58
N PHE A 81 3.81 23.45 -8.07
CA PHE A 81 2.65 24.27 -8.32
C PHE A 81 2.22 25.01 -7.05
N TRP A 82 2.07 24.28 -5.94
CA TRP A 82 1.69 24.88 -4.65
C TRP A 82 2.72 25.89 -4.13
N LYS A 83 4.02 25.63 -4.30
CA LYS A 83 5.08 26.58 -3.94
C LYS A 83 4.96 27.89 -4.73
N LYS A 84 4.78 27.80 -6.05
CA LYS A 84 4.61 28.98 -6.93
C LYS A 84 3.33 29.73 -6.58
N PHE A 85 2.23 29.02 -6.33
CA PHE A 85 0.96 29.61 -5.94
C PHE A 85 1.06 30.36 -4.59
N HIS A 86 1.70 29.76 -3.58
CA HIS A 86 1.97 30.43 -2.31
C HIS A 86 2.88 31.66 -2.47
N ALA A 87 3.90 31.59 -3.32
CA ALA A 87 4.77 32.73 -3.62
C ALA A 87 4.00 33.91 -4.24
N LEU A 88 3.06 33.63 -5.14
CA LEU A 88 2.19 34.66 -5.72
C LEU A 88 1.29 35.32 -4.67
N LEU A 89 0.60 34.52 -3.86
CA LEU A 89 -0.28 35.03 -2.80
C LEU A 89 0.47 35.88 -1.77
N THR A 90 1.67 35.45 -1.38
CA THR A 90 2.51 36.20 -0.42
C THR A 90 3.00 37.51 -1.03
N LYS A 91 3.44 37.51 -2.29
CA LYS A 91 3.82 38.73 -3.02
C LYS A 91 2.67 39.71 -3.10
N GLU A 92 1.48 39.28 -3.52
CA GLU A 92 0.30 40.15 -3.59
C GLU A 92 -0.11 40.74 -2.23
N ARG A 93 -0.05 39.95 -1.16
CA ARG A 93 -0.34 40.45 0.19
C ARG A 93 0.67 41.52 0.61
N SER A 94 1.94 41.35 0.27
CA SER A 94 2.99 42.32 0.59
C SER A 94 2.86 43.62 -0.20
N THR A 95 2.45 43.56 -1.47
CA THR A 95 2.27 44.76 -2.31
C THR A 95 1.05 45.57 -1.87
N ARG A 96 -0.08 44.90 -1.57
CA ARG A 96 -1.28 45.57 -1.04
C ARG A 96 -1.05 46.22 0.33
N LYS A 97 -0.19 45.64 1.19
CA LYS A 97 0.18 46.23 2.48
C LYS A 97 1.06 47.48 2.37
N LYS A 98 1.84 47.62 1.29
CA LYS A 98 2.71 48.79 1.05
C LYS A 98 1.99 49.98 0.40
N GLN A 99 0.80 49.74 -0.18
CA GLN A 99 -0.01 50.77 -0.83
C GLN A 99 -1.05 51.42 0.11
N LYS A 100 -1.15 50.96 1.36
CA LYS A 100 -1.92 51.60 2.44
C LYS A 100 -0.96 52.31 3.38
#